data_AF-A0A7D9LTW0-F1
#
_entry.id   AF-A0A7D9LTW0-F1
#
_cell.length_a   1.000
_cell.length_b   1.000
_cell.length_c   1.000
_cell.angle_alpha   90.00
_cell.angle_beta   90.00
_cell.angle_gamma   90.00
#
_symmetry.space_group_name_H-M   'P 1'
#
loop_
_entity.id
_entity.type
_entity.pdbx_description
1 polymer ?
#
loop_
_entity_poly.entity_id
_entity_poly.type
_entity_poly.pdbx_seq_one_letter_code
_entity_poly.pdbx_strand_id
1 'polypeptide(L)'
;MNIKIIDSLCFIPMKLAAFPKTFGLTELQKGYFPHFFNRAENQDYVGPLPDSKFYDPDGMSSDDREKFYSWYNEQVRRQYEFDFQAEIRRYCQSDVDILRRCCLEFRELFSQITDVDPFASCLTIASACNLVFRKTFLQENTIAVIPPCGYKPENKQSVIALKMLAWVAQRDNIAIRHARNTESSALASILSMVSTLRQTLFGKFKDACGMDAKGVMPEIP
;
A
#
# COMPACT_ATOMS: atom_id res chain seq x y z
N MET A 1 24.89 15.23 -0.21
CA MET A 1 23.54 14.98 -0.74
C MET A 1 22.82 14.07 0.25
N ASN A 2 21.70 14.49 0.85
CA ASN A 2 20.91 13.64 1.73
C ASN A 2 19.75 13.06 0.92
N ILE A 3 19.82 11.78 0.55
CA ILE A 3 18.82 11.11 -0.29
C ILE A 3 17.87 10.33 0.62
N LYS A 4 16.57 10.66 0.58
CA LYS A 4 15.50 9.94 1.29
C LYS A 4 14.70 9.15 0.26
N ILE A 5 14.65 7.82 0.43
CA ILE A 5 13.80 6.93 -0.37
C ILE A 5 12.51 6.70 0.41
N ILE A 6 11.37 6.95 -0.25
CA ILE A 6 10.04 6.84 0.33
C ILE A 6 9.23 5.89 -0.53
N ASP A 7 8.47 5.01 0.12
CA ASP A 7 7.49 4.17 -0.55
C ASP A 7 6.17 4.93 -0.71
N SER A 8 5.75 5.17 -1.95
CA SER A 8 4.48 5.82 -2.27
C SER A 8 3.27 5.04 -1.72
N LEU A 9 3.36 3.71 -1.61
CA LEU A 9 2.28 2.86 -1.12
C LEU A 9 1.99 3.11 0.37
N CYS A 10 2.99 3.57 1.13
CA CYS A 10 2.81 4.00 2.52
C CYS A 10 1.94 5.26 2.67
N PHE A 11 1.73 6.00 1.58
CA PHE A 11 0.88 7.19 1.54
C PHE A 11 -0.42 6.96 0.76
N ILE A 12 -0.33 6.27 -0.37
CA ILE A 12 -1.42 6.09 -1.32
C ILE A 12 -1.63 4.57 -1.50
N PRO A 13 -2.40 3.89 -0.62
CA PRO A 13 -2.52 2.44 -0.58
C PRO A 13 -3.51 1.91 -1.63
N MET A 14 -3.25 2.16 -2.91
CA MET A 14 -4.07 1.68 -4.03
C MET A 14 -3.20 1.23 -5.21
N LYS A 15 -3.81 0.61 -6.22
CA LYS A 15 -3.12 0.17 -7.44
C LYS A 15 -2.78 1.38 -8.33
N LEU A 16 -1.63 1.35 -8.99
CA LEU A 16 -1.20 2.43 -9.90
C LEU A 16 -2.22 2.74 -11.01
N ALA A 17 -2.92 1.72 -11.52
CA ALA A 17 -3.97 1.89 -12.53
C ALA A 17 -5.15 2.76 -12.05
N ALA A 18 -5.38 2.85 -10.74
CA ALA A 18 -6.43 3.67 -10.16
C ALA A 18 -5.99 5.13 -9.90
N PHE A 19 -4.68 5.41 -9.88
CA PHE A 19 -4.16 6.72 -9.50
C PHE A 19 -4.71 7.86 -10.39
N PRO A 20 -4.69 7.74 -11.73
CA PRO A 20 -5.17 8.82 -12.58
C PRO A 20 -6.62 9.20 -12.29
N LYS A 21 -7.50 8.20 -12.15
CA LYS A 21 -8.90 8.41 -11.80
C LYS A 21 -9.06 9.08 -10.43
N THR A 22 -8.29 8.65 -9.43
CA THR A 22 -8.35 9.20 -8.07
C THR A 22 -7.93 10.67 -8.01
N PHE A 23 -6.95 11.09 -8.83
CA PHE A 23 -6.46 12.47 -8.86
C PHE A 23 -7.04 13.30 -10.04
N GLY A 24 -8.09 12.81 -10.71
CA GLY A 24 -8.76 13.54 -11.79
C GLY A 24 -7.93 13.70 -13.08
N LEU A 25 -6.90 12.89 -13.28
CA LEU A 25 -6.05 12.91 -14.48
C LEU A 25 -6.66 12.02 -15.57
N THR A 26 -7.18 12.63 -16.64
CA THR A 26 -7.96 11.95 -17.69
C THR A 26 -7.11 11.29 -18.78
N GLU A 27 -5.90 11.80 -19.04
CA GLU A 27 -5.05 11.34 -20.17
C GLU A 27 -4.06 10.23 -19.80
N LEU A 28 -4.01 9.85 -18.53
CA LEU A 28 -3.08 8.86 -18.02
C LEU A 28 -3.83 7.56 -17.81
N GLN A 29 -3.75 6.62 -18.76
CA GLN A 29 -4.23 5.27 -18.54
C GLN A 29 -3.06 4.30 -18.60
N LYS A 30 -2.98 3.45 -17.57
CA LYS A 30 -1.97 2.39 -17.52
C LYS A 30 -2.25 1.37 -18.63
N GLY A 31 -1.26 1.11 -19.47
CA GLY A 31 -1.31 0.06 -20.49
C GLY A 31 -1.13 -1.35 -19.90
N TYR A 32 -1.31 -2.36 -20.75
CA TYR A 32 -1.11 -3.77 -20.39
C TYR A 32 0.27 -4.25 -20.82
N PHE A 33 0.96 -4.98 -19.95
CA PHE A 33 2.29 -5.52 -20.22
C PHE A 33 2.35 -7.03 -19.90
N PRO A 34 3.00 -7.86 -20.75
CA PRO A 34 3.05 -9.30 -20.56
C PRO A 34 4.08 -9.67 -19.48
N HIS A 35 3.70 -9.56 -18.21
CA HIS A 35 4.60 -9.76 -17.07
C HIS A 35 5.30 -11.13 -17.07
N PHE A 36 4.62 -12.22 -17.47
CA PHE A 36 5.23 -13.56 -17.51
C PHE A 36 6.11 -13.80 -18.74
N PHE A 37 6.07 -12.90 -19.72
CA PHE A 37 6.93 -12.91 -20.90
C PHE A 37 8.27 -12.23 -20.63
N ASN A 38 8.39 -11.43 -19.57
CA ASN A 38 9.63 -10.79 -19.15
C ASN A 38 10.63 -11.83 -18.59
N ARG A 39 11.37 -12.45 -19.50
CA ARG A 39 12.40 -13.45 -19.22
C ARG A 39 13.65 -13.13 -20.03
N ALA A 40 14.79 -13.68 -19.63
CA ALA A 40 16.07 -13.43 -20.29
C ALA A 40 16.04 -13.86 -21.77
N GLU A 41 15.33 -14.94 -22.07
CA GLU A 41 15.24 -15.51 -23.43
C GLU A 41 14.42 -14.64 -24.38
N ASN A 42 13.55 -13.78 -23.86
CA ASN A 42 12.63 -12.95 -24.64
C ASN A 42 13.09 -11.49 -24.74
N GLN A 43 14.27 -11.14 -24.22
CA GLN A 43 14.71 -9.75 -24.16
C GLN A 43 14.85 -9.11 -25.54
N ASP A 44 15.29 -9.87 -26.55
CA ASP A 44 15.46 -9.39 -27.93
C ASP A 44 14.28 -9.78 -28.84
N TYR A 45 13.13 -10.15 -28.25
CA TYR A 45 11.98 -10.59 -29.01
C TYR A 45 11.35 -9.43 -29.79
N VAL A 46 11.21 -9.62 -31.10
CA VAL A 46 10.42 -8.79 -32.01
C VAL A 46 9.54 -9.71 -32.83
N GLY A 47 8.23 -9.51 -32.77
CA GLY A 47 7.29 -10.38 -33.48
C GLY A 47 5.83 -10.13 -33.11
N PRO A 48 4.95 -11.12 -33.34
CA PRO A 48 3.55 -11.01 -32.95
C PRO A 48 3.36 -10.73 -31.45
N LEU A 49 2.20 -10.17 -31.10
CA LEU A 49 1.83 -9.95 -29.71
C LEU A 49 1.91 -11.27 -28.89
N PRO A 50 2.54 -11.27 -27.70
CA PRO A 50 2.60 -12.44 -26.84
C PRO A 50 1.21 -12.97 -26.48
N ASP A 51 1.11 -14.29 -26.27
CA ASP A 51 -0.14 -14.93 -25.88
C ASP A 51 -0.77 -14.30 -24.62
N SER A 52 -2.09 -14.22 -24.58
CA SER A 52 -2.84 -13.56 -23.49
C SER A 52 -2.51 -14.13 -22.12
N LYS A 53 -2.11 -15.41 -22.01
CA LYS A 53 -1.67 -16.03 -20.75
C LYS A 53 -0.49 -15.31 -20.10
N PHE A 54 0.34 -14.61 -20.89
CA PHE A 54 1.51 -13.92 -20.37
C PHE A 54 1.19 -12.60 -19.65
N TYR A 55 -0.06 -12.12 -19.75
CA TYR A 55 -0.54 -10.88 -19.15
C TYR A 55 -1.23 -11.07 -17.79
N ASP A 56 -1.29 -12.31 -17.29
CA ASP A 56 -1.99 -12.67 -16.04
C ASP A 56 -3.47 -12.23 -15.99
N PRO A 57 -4.31 -12.66 -16.94
CA PRO A 57 -5.73 -12.31 -16.95
C PRO A 57 -6.48 -12.86 -15.72
N ASP A 58 -5.99 -13.93 -15.08
CA ASP A 58 -6.62 -14.51 -13.89
C ASP A 58 -6.36 -13.69 -12.62
N GLY A 59 -5.28 -12.91 -12.58
CA GLY A 59 -5.02 -11.92 -11.52
C GLY A 59 -5.84 -10.63 -11.63
N MET A 60 -6.58 -10.44 -12.73
CA MET A 60 -7.40 -9.24 -12.97
C MET A 60 -8.81 -9.35 -12.37
N SER A 61 -9.44 -8.21 -12.10
CA SER A 61 -10.87 -8.18 -11.77
C SER A 61 -11.71 -8.55 -13.01
N SER A 62 -12.99 -8.90 -12.83
CA SER A 62 -13.91 -9.18 -13.96
C SER A 62 -13.91 -8.04 -14.98
N ASP A 63 -14.02 -6.80 -14.51
CA ASP A 63 -14.16 -5.61 -15.32
C ASP A 63 -12.84 -5.25 -16.02
N ASP A 64 -11.70 -5.43 -15.34
CA ASP A 64 -10.39 -5.17 -15.94
C ASP A 64 -10.03 -6.24 -16.97
N ARG A 65 -10.45 -7.48 -16.75
CA ARG A 65 -10.24 -8.61 -17.66
C ARG A 65 -11.02 -8.43 -18.96
N GLU A 66 -12.25 -7.92 -18.91
CA GLU A 66 -13.04 -7.60 -20.10
C GLU A 66 -12.38 -6.49 -20.95
N LYS A 67 -11.91 -5.42 -20.30
CA LYS A 67 -11.14 -4.36 -20.96
C LYS A 67 -9.85 -4.88 -21.57
N PHE A 68 -9.14 -5.75 -20.85
CA PHE A 68 -7.93 -6.39 -21.35
C PHE A 68 -8.19 -7.19 -22.61
N TYR A 69 -9.20 -8.07 -22.63
CA TYR A 69 -9.49 -8.87 -23.82
C TYR A 69 -9.97 -8.01 -24.99
N SER A 70 -10.72 -6.94 -24.72
CA SER A 70 -11.12 -5.98 -25.75
C SER A 70 -9.90 -5.33 -26.42
N TRP A 71 -8.97 -4.82 -25.61
CA TRP A 71 -7.70 -4.26 -26.09
C TRP A 71 -6.83 -5.31 -26.81
N TYR A 72 -6.68 -6.50 -26.23
CA TYR A 72 -5.84 -7.58 -26.76
C TYR A 72 -6.32 -8.04 -28.13
N ASN A 73 -7.62 -8.31 -28.27
CA ASN A 73 -8.23 -8.72 -29.54
C ASN A 73 -8.10 -7.65 -30.62
N GLU A 74 -8.16 -6.37 -30.24
CA GLU A 74 -7.91 -5.26 -31.15
C GLU A 74 -6.45 -5.23 -31.63
N GLN A 75 -5.47 -5.38 -30.73
CA GLN A 75 -4.05 -5.42 -31.11
C GLN A 75 -3.73 -6.60 -32.03
N VAL A 76 -4.29 -7.78 -31.73
CA VAL A 76 -4.15 -8.98 -32.58
C VAL A 76 -4.74 -8.73 -33.97
N ARG A 77 -5.93 -8.12 -34.06
CA ARG A 77 -6.56 -7.79 -35.35
C ARG A 77 -5.73 -6.82 -36.18
N ARG A 78 -5.07 -5.87 -35.51
CA ARG A 78 -4.16 -4.89 -36.15
C ARG A 78 -2.82 -5.49 -36.56
N GLN A 79 -2.57 -6.77 -36.26
CA GLN A 79 -1.27 -7.43 -36.45
C GLN A 79 -0.14 -6.61 -35.83
N TYR A 80 -0.37 -6.09 -34.63
CA TYR A 80 0.59 -5.26 -33.92
C TYR A 80 1.91 -6.01 -33.71
N GLU A 81 3.01 -5.40 -34.17
CA GLU A 81 4.35 -5.91 -33.96
C GLU A 81 4.84 -5.49 -32.57
N PHE A 82 5.09 -6.49 -31.73
CA PHE A 82 5.56 -6.34 -30.38
C PHE A 82 7.09 -6.43 -30.35
N ASP A 83 7.74 -5.30 -30.06
CA ASP A 83 9.16 -5.20 -29.71
C ASP A 83 9.28 -5.15 -28.19
N PHE A 84 9.85 -6.20 -27.59
CA PHE A 84 9.95 -6.31 -26.14
C PHE A 84 10.72 -5.15 -25.51
N GLN A 85 11.84 -4.72 -26.11
CA GLN A 85 12.69 -3.66 -25.58
C GLN A 85 12.00 -2.30 -25.67
N ALA A 86 11.29 -2.02 -26.75
CA ALA A 86 10.52 -0.79 -26.89
C ALA A 86 9.36 -0.76 -25.87
N GLU A 87 8.63 -1.87 -25.75
CA GLU A 87 7.44 -1.95 -24.91
C GLU A 87 7.77 -1.92 -23.41
N ILE A 88 8.81 -2.62 -22.95
CA ILE A 88 9.21 -2.55 -21.53
C ILE A 88 9.65 -1.13 -21.15
N ARG A 89 10.39 -0.44 -22.02
CA ARG A 89 10.78 0.95 -21.79
C ARG A 89 9.58 1.87 -21.73
N ARG A 90 8.66 1.76 -22.69
CA ARG A 90 7.44 2.57 -22.75
C ARG A 90 6.56 2.34 -21.52
N TYR A 91 6.39 1.08 -21.12
CA TYR A 91 5.63 0.70 -19.94
C TYR A 91 6.25 1.28 -18.66
N CYS A 92 7.56 1.09 -18.45
CA CYS A 92 8.25 1.63 -17.27
C CYS A 92 8.20 3.16 -17.22
N GLN A 93 8.39 3.84 -18.35
CA GLN A 93 8.29 5.30 -18.43
C GLN A 93 6.89 5.78 -18.07
N SER A 94 5.86 5.11 -18.59
CA SER A 94 4.47 5.43 -18.27
C SER A 94 4.14 5.21 -16.79
N ASP A 95 4.54 4.07 -16.22
CA ASP A 95 4.32 3.77 -14.79
C ASP A 95 4.99 4.81 -13.89
N VAL A 96 6.23 5.21 -14.19
CA VAL A 96 6.97 6.24 -13.42
C VAL A 96 6.35 7.62 -13.60
N ASP A 97 5.91 7.98 -14.80
CA ASP A 97 5.28 9.28 -15.04
C ASP A 97 3.92 9.41 -14.34
N ILE A 98 3.10 8.35 -14.38
CA ILE A 98 1.85 8.28 -13.62
C ILE A 98 2.14 8.44 -12.12
N LEU A 99 3.09 7.66 -11.59
CA LEU A 99 3.43 7.72 -10.18
C LEU A 99 3.92 9.11 -9.78
N ARG A 100 4.81 9.71 -10.58
CA ARG A 100 5.35 11.05 -10.35
C ARG A 100 4.23 12.09 -10.32
N ARG A 101 3.37 12.16 -11.34
CA ARG A 101 2.31 13.16 -11.44
C ARG A 101 1.33 13.04 -10.28
N CYS A 102 0.86 11.83 -9.99
CA CYS A 102 -0.08 11.60 -8.90
C CYS A 102 0.52 11.86 -7.52
N CYS A 103 1.80 11.53 -7.29
CA CYS A 103 2.46 11.90 -6.03
C CYS A 103 2.62 13.41 -5.87
N LEU A 104 2.88 14.14 -6.96
CA LEU A 104 2.93 15.61 -6.93
C LEU A 104 1.56 16.21 -6.62
N GLU A 105 0.51 15.75 -7.28
CA GLU A 105 -0.87 16.18 -6.99
C GLU A 105 -1.27 15.88 -5.55
N PHE A 106 -0.98 14.67 -5.06
CA PHE A 106 -1.22 14.32 -3.65
C PHE A 106 -0.51 15.27 -2.68
N ARG A 107 0.78 15.55 -2.93
CA ARG A 107 1.58 16.45 -2.09
C ARG A 107 1.00 17.86 -2.08
N GLU A 108 0.60 18.36 -3.24
CA GLU A 108 0.02 19.69 -3.41
C GLU A 108 -1.32 19.80 -2.67
N LEU A 109 -2.26 18.88 -2.93
CA LEU A 109 -3.56 18.85 -2.25
C LEU A 109 -3.43 18.76 -0.73
N PHE A 110 -2.53 17.89 -0.25
CA PHE A 110 -2.32 17.73 1.19
C PHE A 110 -1.73 19.00 1.83
N SER A 111 -0.78 19.63 1.15
CA SER A 111 -0.13 20.86 1.63
C SER A 111 -1.11 22.04 1.65
N GLN A 112 -1.96 22.18 0.62
CA GLN A 112 -2.99 23.22 0.55
C GLN A 112 -4.00 23.13 1.71
N ILE A 113 -4.40 21.92 2.10
CA ILE A 113 -5.41 21.72 3.15
C ILE A 113 -4.80 21.85 4.55
N THR A 114 -3.55 21.41 4.75
CA THR A 114 -3.01 21.17 6.10
C THR A 114 -1.75 21.96 6.45
N ASP A 115 -1.17 22.69 5.48
CA ASP A 115 0.12 23.38 5.61
C ASP A 115 1.24 22.44 6.11
N VAL A 116 1.19 21.17 5.72
CA VAL A 116 2.17 20.15 6.04
C VAL A 116 2.56 19.41 4.77
N ASP A 117 3.85 19.32 4.50
CA ASP A 117 4.34 18.44 3.43
C ASP A 117 4.38 16.98 3.95
N PRO A 118 3.58 16.08 3.36
CA PRO A 118 3.49 14.70 3.83
C PRO A 118 4.78 13.90 3.60
N PHE A 119 5.52 14.16 2.50
CA PHE A 119 6.72 13.39 2.16
C PHE A 119 7.97 13.90 2.88
N ALA A 120 8.05 15.20 3.14
CA ALA A 120 9.15 15.77 3.92
C ALA A 120 9.04 15.34 5.39
N SER A 121 7.86 15.51 5.98
CA SER A 121 7.67 15.44 7.43
C SER A 121 7.42 14.04 7.96
N CYS A 122 7.00 13.09 7.12
CA CYS A 122 6.50 11.79 7.55
C CYS A 122 7.02 10.63 6.68
N LEU A 123 6.71 9.41 7.11
CA LEU A 123 7.01 8.16 6.39
C LEU A 123 5.75 7.45 5.89
N THR A 124 4.58 7.76 6.45
CA THR A 124 3.30 7.15 6.13
C THR A 124 2.18 8.18 6.21
N ILE A 125 1.06 7.91 5.54
CA ILE A 125 -0.15 8.75 5.62
C ILE A 125 -0.64 8.88 7.07
N ALA A 126 -0.63 7.80 7.84
CA ALA A 126 -1.06 7.82 9.24
C ALA A 126 -0.20 8.77 10.10
N SER A 127 1.12 8.80 9.85
CA SER A 127 2.02 9.74 10.52
C SER A 127 1.71 11.18 10.11
N ALA A 128 1.43 11.43 8.83
CA ALA A 128 1.07 12.76 8.33
C ALA A 128 -0.24 13.25 8.96
N CYS A 129 -1.29 12.42 8.95
CA CYS A 129 -2.56 12.71 9.60
C CYS A 129 -2.40 12.98 11.10
N ASN A 130 -1.58 12.19 11.81
CA ASN A 130 -1.30 12.42 13.23
C ASN A 130 -0.52 13.72 13.48
N LEU A 131 0.38 14.11 12.56
CA LEU A 131 1.06 15.40 12.64
C LEU A 131 0.07 16.56 12.46
N VAL A 132 -0.81 16.48 11.46
CA VAL A 132 -1.86 17.47 11.22
C VAL A 132 -2.81 17.56 12.41
N PHE A 133 -3.23 16.42 12.97
CA PHE A 133 -4.05 16.38 14.18
C PHE A 133 -3.39 17.14 15.34
N ARG A 134 -2.11 16.87 15.60
CA ARG A 134 -1.35 17.54 16.67
C ARG A 134 -1.09 19.02 16.40
N LYS A 135 -0.92 19.42 15.13
CA LYS A 135 -0.65 20.82 14.72
C LYS A 135 -1.91 21.68 14.77
N THR A 136 -3.05 21.13 14.34
CA THR A 136 -4.24 21.93 14.01
C THR A 136 -5.42 21.68 14.96
N PHE A 137 -5.59 20.46 15.47
CA PHE A 137 -6.82 20.05 16.16
C PHE A 137 -6.61 19.76 17.65
N LEU A 138 -5.39 19.42 18.08
CA LEU A 138 -5.10 19.10 19.47
C LEU A 138 -5.06 20.37 20.32
N GLN A 139 -5.98 20.46 21.29
CA GLN A 139 -6.02 21.57 22.24
C GLN A 139 -4.79 21.56 23.16
N GLU A 140 -4.30 22.75 23.51
CA GLU A 140 -3.18 22.91 24.44
C GLU A 140 -3.44 22.21 25.78
N ASN A 141 -2.38 21.66 26.37
CA ASN A 141 -2.42 20.99 27.68
C ASN A 141 -3.38 19.78 27.77
N THR A 142 -3.82 19.24 26.64
CA THR A 142 -4.64 18.02 26.60
C THR A 142 -3.73 16.80 26.64
N ILE A 143 -3.73 16.09 27.76
CA ILE A 143 -3.04 14.80 27.89
C ILE A 143 -3.88 13.73 27.21
N ALA A 144 -3.27 12.91 26.35
CA ALA A 144 -3.92 11.72 25.84
C ALA A 144 -4.40 10.86 27.02
N VAL A 145 -5.66 10.43 27.01
CA VAL A 145 -6.18 9.50 28.02
C VAL A 145 -5.47 8.17 27.84
N ILE A 146 -4.53 7.89 28.74
CA ILE A 146 -3.87 6.59 28.81
C ILE A 146 -4.78 5.71 29.68
N PRO A 147 -5.36 4.62 29.14
CA PRO A 147 -6.15 3.72 29.95
C PRO A 147 -5.30 3.13 31.09
N PRO A 148 -5.90 2.82 32.26
CA PRO A 148 -5.22 2.06 33.29
C PRO A 148 -4.66 0.77 32.67
N CYS A 149 -3.35 0.53 32.82
CA CYS A 149 -2.57 -0.55 32.18
C CYS A 149 -2.09 -0.32 30.73
N GLY A 150 -2.25 0.89 30.19
CA GLY A 150 -1.75 1.27 28.85
C GLY A 150 -2.53 0.62 27.69
N TYR A 151 -2.07 0.83 26.46
CA TYR A 151 -2.80 0.39 25.25
C TYR A 151 -2.74 -1.11 24.97
N LYS A 152 -1.91 -1.87 25.70
CA LYS A 152 -1.73 -3.32 25.57
C LYS A 152 -1.57 -3.94 26.97
N PRO A 153 -2.64 -4.02 27.78
CA PRO A 153 -2.57 -4.53 29.14
C PRO A 153 -2.07 -5.98 29.24
N GLU A 154 -2.23 -6.77 28.17
CA GLU A 154 -1.69 -8.11 28.03
C GLU A 154 -0.14 -8.14 27.93
N ASN A 155 0.47 -7.05 27.48
CA ASN A 155 1.92 -6.99 27.26
C ASN A 155 2.65 -6.37 28.47
N LYS A 156 2.78 -7.18 29.53
CA LYS A 156 3.46 -6.78 30.78
C LYS A 156 4.99 -6.82 30.71
N GLN A 157 5.58 -7.19 29.57
CA GLN A 157 7.00 -7.52 29.46
C GLN A 157 7.66 -6.75 28.30
N SER A 158 8.82 -6.14 28.56
CA SER A 158 9.59 -5.44 27.51
C SER A 158 10.18 -6.43 26.51
N VAL A 159 10.16 -6.07 25.21
CA VAL A 159 10.82 -6.86 24.15
C VAL A 159 12.32 -7.01 24.41
N ILE A 160 12.95 -5.98 24.94
CA ILE A 160 14.38 -6.00 25.29
C ILE A 160 14.63 -6.96 26.45
N ALA A 161 13.79 -6.92 27.47
CA ALA A 161 13.88 -7.84 28.60
C ALA A 161 13.70 -9.30 28.17
N LEU A 162 12.74 -9.60 27.31
CA LEU A 162 12.53 -10.95 26.77
C LEU A 162 13.73 -11.44 25.94
N LYS A 163 14.35 -10.57 25.14
CA LYS A 163 15.59 -10.89 24.40
C LYS A 163 16.76 -11.15 25.33
N MET A 164 16.90 -10.36 26.39
CA MET A 164 17.93 -10.57 27.41
C MET A 164 17.74 -11.92 28.11
N LEU A 165 16.52 -12.28 28.52
CA LEU A 165 16.24 -13.57 29.15
C LEU A 165 16.57 -14.75 28.23
N ALA A 166 16.26 -14.65 26.94
CA ALA A 166 16.62 -15.67 25.96
C ALA A 166 18.15 -15.79 25.80
N TRP A 167 18.87 -14.66 25.78
CA TRP A 167 20.33 -14.65 25.70
C TRP A 167 20.99 -15.23 26.95
N VAL A 168 20.50 -14.88 28.15
CA VAL A 168 20.99 -15.43 29.43
C VAL A 168 20.73 -16.94 29.51
N ALA A 169 19.54 -17.39 29.11
CA ALA A 169 19.21 -18.82 29.05
C ALA A 169 20.20 -19.61 28.18
N GLN A 170 20.58 -19.04 27.04
CA GLN A 170 21.57 -19.65 26.14
C GLN A 170 23.00 -19.60 26.69
N ARG A 171 23.42 -18.47 27.26
CA ARG A 171 24.79 -18.27 27.76
C ARG A 171 25.08 -19.15 28.97
N ASP A 172 24.16 -19.17 29.93
CA ASP A 172 24.35 -19.86 31.21
C ASP A 172 23.77 -21.29 31.16
N ASN A 173 23.24 -21.71 30.01
CA ASN A 173 22.60 -22.99 29.77
C ASN A 173 21.52 -23.33 30.81
N ILE A 174 20.66 -22.35 31.11
CA ILE A 174 19.58 -22.44 32.09
C ILE A 174 18.22 -22.27 31.42
N ALA A 175 17.25 -23.10 31.81
CA ALA A 175 15.89 -23.01 31.31
C ALA A 175 15.13 -21.88 32.03
N ILE A 176 14.94 -20.74 31.36
CA ILE A 176 14.17 -19.60 31.88
C ILE A 176 12.76 -19.61 31.28
N ARG A 177 11.75 -19.73 32.15
CA ARG A 177 10.33 -19.59 31.77
C ARG A 177 9.96 -18.11 31.70
N HIS A 178 9.39 -17.68 30.58
CA HIS A 178 8.86 -16.33 30.40
C HIS A 178 7.60 -16.36 29.51
N ALA A 179 6.85 -15.26 29.46
CA ALA A 179 5.53 -15.17 28.81
C ALA A 179 5.49 -15.53 27.31
N ARG A 180 6.64 -15.69 26.64
CA ARG A 180 6.77 -16.10 25.22
C ARG A 180 7.25 -17.54 25.06
N ASN A 181 7.48 -18.26 26.15
CA ASN A 181 8.00 -19.62 26.23
C ASN A 181 7.18 -20.48 27.23
N THR A 182 5.93 -20.11 27.50
CA THR A 182 5.00 -20.93 28.31
C THR A 182 4.01 -21.60 27.37
N GLU A 183 4.04 -22.93 27.30
CA GLU A 183 3.31 -23.79 26.35
C GLU A 183 1.77 -23.85 26.54
N SER A 184 1.11 -22.82 27.04
CA SER A 184 -0.36 -22.80 27.07
C SER A 184 -0.91 -21.39 27.02
N SER A 185 -1.84 -21.17 26.07
CA SER A 185 -2.83 -20.09 25.92
C SER A 185 -2.69 -19.02 24.81
N ALA A 186 -1.88 -19.21 23.76
CA ALA A 186 -1.68 -18.15 22.74
C ALA A 186 -2.17 -18.44 21.30
N LEU A 187 -3.05 -19.43 21.04
CA LEU A 187 -3.58 -19.68 19.69
C LEU A 187 -5.07 -19.37 19.48
N ALA A 188 -5.87 -19.17 20.54
CA ALA A 188 -7.32 -18.95 20.38
C ALA A 188 -7.73 -17.46 20.29
N SER A 189 -7.05 -16.54 20.99
CA SER A 189 -7.54 -15.15 21.13
C SER A 189 -6.98 -14.15 20.11
N ILE A 190 -5.79 -14.41 19.53
CA ILE A 190 -5.13 -13.46 18.63
C ILE A 190 -5.82 -13.42 17.25
N LEU A 191 -6.34 -14.56 16.77
CA LEU A 191 -7.08 -14.61 15.50
C LEU A 191 -8.45 -13.91 15.59
N SER A 192 -9.12 -13.95 16.74
CA SER A 192 -10.43 -13.33 16.98
C SER A 192 -10.36 -11.80 17.15
N MET A 193 -9.32 -11.28 17.82
CA MET A 193 -9.19 -9.83 18.05
C MET A 193 -8.73 -9.08 16.80
N VAL A 194 -7.83 -9.66 16.00
CA VAL A 194 -7.32 -9.03 14.77
C VAL A 194 -8.40 -8.98 13.68
N SER A 195 -9.28 -9.98 13.58
CA SER A 195 -10.43 -9.95 12.67
C SER A 195 -11.44 -8.87 13.07
N THR A 196 -11.71 -8.75 14.38
CA THR A 196 -12.70 -7.81 14.91
C THR A 196 -12.21 -6.36 14.78
N LEU A 197 -10.96 -6.06 15.17
CA LEU A 197 -10.38 -4.72 15.03
C LEU A 197 -10.28 -4.27 13.58
N ARG A 198 -9.95 -5.18 12.65
CA ARG A 198 -9.90 -4.87 11.22
C ARG A 198 -11.28 -4.51 10.67
N GLN A 199 -12.36 -5.16 11.12
CA GLN A 199 -13.72 -4.84 10.69
C GLN A 199 -14.25 -3.53 11.29
N THR A 200 -14.02 -3.29 12.58
CA THR A 200 -14.58 -2.12 13.28
C THR A 200 -13.88 -0.81 12.91
N LEU A 201 -12.55 -0.83 12.70
CA LEU A 201 -11.79 0.37 12.31
C LEU A 201 -11.99 0.73 10.83
N PHE A 202 -12.10 -0.25 9.93
CA PHE A 202 -12.41 0.04 8.52
C PHE A 202 -13.83 0.55 8.30
N GLY A 203 -14.81 0.04 9.06
CA GLY A 203 -16.20 0.52 9.00
C GLY A 203 -16.31 1.99 9.41
N LYS A 204 -15.76 2.32 10.59
CA LYS A 204 -15.81 3.70 11.10
C LYS A 204 -15.03 4.71 10.26
N PHE A 205 -13.99 4.27 9.54
CA PHE A 205 -13.24 5.14 8.64
C PHE A 205 -13.98 5.40 7.33
N LYS A 206 -14.72 4.41 6.78
CA LYS A 206 -15.59 4.61 5.61
C LYS A 206 -16.74 5.57 5.90
N ASP A 207 -17.35 5.44 7.07
CA ASP A 207 -18.50 6.28 7.48
C ASP A 207 -18.10 7.74 7.72
N ALA A 208 -16.89 7.99 8.26
CA ALA A 208 -16.39 9.34 8.52
C ALA A 208 -15.95 10.11 7.25
N CYS A 209 -15.58 9.40 6.19
CA CYS A 209 -15.16 9.98 4.91
C CYS A 209 -16.26 10.04 3.85
N GLY A 210 -17.49 9.62 4.17
CA GLY A 210 -18.60 9.60 3.20
C GLY A 210 -18.32 8.71 1.98
N MET A 211 -17.48 7.69 2.14
CA MET A 211 -17.09 6.79 1.05
C MET A 211 -18.18 5.76 0.81
N ASP A 212 -18.58 5.60 -0.46
CA ASP A 212 -19.52 4.55 -0.84
C ASP A 212 -18.93 3.15 -0.61
N ALA A 213 -19.74 2.10 -0.72
CA ALA A 213 -19.31 0.72 -0.45
C ALA A 213 -18.08 0.28 -1.28
N LYS A 214 -17.79 0.99 -2.40
CA LYS A 214 -16.66 0.77 -3.31
C LYS A 214 -15.41 1.60 -2.97
N GLY A 215 -15.44 2.47 -1.96
CA GLY A 215 -14.28 3.25 -1.50
C GLY A 215 -13.95 4.44 -2.40
N VAL A 216 -14.94 4.98 -3.11
CA VAL A 216 -14.77 6.17 -3.98
C VAL A 216 -15.27 7.40 -3.22
N MET A 217 -14.50 8.49 -3.29
CA MET A 217 -14.92 9.79 -2.75
C MET A 217 -16.03 10.35 -3.65
N PRO A 218 -17.13 10.91 -3.10
CA PRO A 218 -18.18 11.50 -3.92
C PRO A 218 -17.65 12.72 -4.68
N GLU A 219 -18.13 12.91 -5.91
CA GLU A 219 -17.87 14.11 -6.69
C GLU A 219 -18.40 15.33 -5.92
N ILE A 220 -17.55 16.33 -5.74
CA ILE A 220 -17.89 17.60 -5.11
C ILE A 220 -18.60 18.45 -6.20
N PRO A 221 -19.73 19.12 -5.87
CA PRO A 221 -20.47 19.95 -6.83
C PRO A 221 -19.66 21.14 -7.38
#